data_AF-A0A4R6UBD0-F1
#
_entry.id   AF-A0A4R6UBD0-F1
#
_cell.length_a   1.000
_cell.length_b   1.000
_cell.length_c   1.000
_cell.angle_alpha   90.00
_cell.angle_beta   90.00
_cell.angle_gamma   90.00
#
_symmetry.space_group_name_H-M   'P 1'
#
loop_
_entity.id
_entity.type
_entity.pdbx_description
1 polymer ?
#
loop_
_entity_poly.entity_id
_entity_poly.type
_entity_poly.pdbx_seq_one_letter_code
_entity_poly.pdbx_strand_id
1 'polypeptide(L)' 'MKQLMASLKSQDARKRLPVVLMEIDYELVNLSDAIKAKDKTKIQETKRKLELYRREWLMLRHETASRN' A
#
# COMPACT_ATOMS: atom_id res chain seq x y z
N MET A 1 7.99 8.73 6.35
CA MET A 1 6.58 9.17 6.29
C MET A 1 5.77 8.33 7.26
N LYS A 2 5.30 8.96 8.33
CA LYS A 2 4.35 8.42 9.30
C LYS A 2 3.11 9.30 9.20
N GLN A 3 1.94 8.67 9.39
CA GLN A 3 0.59 9.24 9.44
C GLN A 3 -0.08 9.46 8.09
N LEU A 4 -1.14 8.69 7.83
CA LEU A 4 -2.42 9.19 7.31
C LEU A 4 -3.46 8.08 7.62
N MET A 5 -4.02 8.10 8.84
CA MET A 5 -5.34 8.66 9.12
C MET A 5 -6.46 7.87 8.43
N ALA A 6 -7.01 6.94 9.20
CA ALA A 6 -8.30 6.35 8.95
C ALA A 6 -9.42 7.39 9.12
N SER A 7 -10.52 7.14 8.40
CA SER A 7 -11.89 7.63 8.59
C SER A 7 -12.33 8.92 7.87
N LEU A 8 -13.01 8.74 6.73
CA LEU A 8 -14.34 9.30 6.39
C LEU A 8 -14.91 8.63 5.12
N LYS A 9 -16.23 8.63 5.00
CA LYS A 9 -17.03 7.73 4.16
C LYS A 9 -16.88 8.03 2.65
N SER A 10 -16.59 7.00 1.85
CA SER A 10 -16.77 6.91 0.38
C SER A 10 -15.98 7.85 -0.55
N GLN A 11 -15.91 9.16 -0.29
CA GLN A 11 -15.07 10.09 -1.05
C GLN A 11 -13.59 9.83 -0.78
N ASP A 12 -13.25 9.38 0.42
CA ASP A 12 -11.88 9.03 0.79
C ASP A 12 -11.41 7.75 0.11
N ALA A 13 -12.30 6.78 -0.17
CA ALA A 13 -11.88 5.56 -0.85
C ALA A 13 -11.33 5.84 -2.27
N ARG A 14 -11.98 6.74 -3.02
CA ARG A 14 -11.51 7.18 -4.35
C ARG A 14 -10.21 7.98 -4.28
N LYS A 15 -10.03 8.77 -3.22
CA LYS A 15 -8.78 9.54 -2.98
C LYS A 15 -7.65 8.65 -2.45
N ARG A 16 -7.98 7.61 -1.69
CA ARG A 16 -7.02 6.70 -1.05
C ARG A 16 -6.46 5.68 -2.04
N LEU A 17 -7.27 5.21 -2.99
CA LEU A 17 -6.84 4.25 -4.00
C LEU A 17 -5.55 4.67 -4.75
N PRO A 18 -5.43 5.89 -5.33
CA PRO A 18 -4.18 6.32 -5.96
C PRO A 18 -3.02 6.46 -4.95
N VAL A 19 -3.29 6.86 -3.71
CA VAL A 19 -2.24 6.97 -2.67
C VAL A 19 -1.71 5.59 -2.29
N VAL A 20 -2.57 4.58 -2.12
CA VAL A 20 -2.15 3.19 -1.86
C VAL A 20 -1.30 2.65 -2.99
N LEU A 21 -1.66 2.95 -4.25
CA LEU A 21 -0.84 2.57 -5.40
C LEU A 21 0.55 3.21 -5.34
N MET A 22 0.64 4.51 -5.04
CA MET A 22 1.93 5.20 -4.87
C MET A 22 2.77 4.60 -3.72
N GLU A 23 2.14 4.22 -2.62
CA GLU A 23 2.83 3.56 -1.50
C GLU A 23 3.33 2.16 -1.86
N ILE A 24 2.57 1.41 -2.67
CA ILE A 24 3.01 0.12 -3.22
C ILE A 24 4.23 0.32 -4.12
N ASP A 25 4.19 1.28 -5.05
CA ASP A 25 5.30 1.59 -5.94
C ASP A 25 6.57 1.96 -5.15
N TYR A 26 6.41 2.79 -4.11
CA TYR A 26 7.49 3.16 -3.22
C TYR A 26 8.09 1.96 -2.47
N GLU A 27 7.27 1.09 -1.87
CA GLU A 27 7.80 -0.07 -1.17
C GLU A 27 8.36 -1.15 -2.11
N LEU A 28 7.93 -1.21 -3.38
CA LEU A 28 8.56 -2.05 -4.39
C LEU A 28 9.98 -1.56 -4.74
N VAL A 29 10.19 -0.24 -4.82
CA VAL A 29 11.54 0.33 -4.96
C VAL A 29 12.40 -0.04 -3.76
N ASN A 30 11.88 0.14 -2.53
CA ASN A 30 12.61 -0.24 -1.31
C ASN A 30 12.95 -1.73 -1.26
N LEU A 31 12.03 -2.60 -1.71
CA LEU A 31 12.26 -4.03 -1.79
C LEU A 31 13.34 -4.35 -2.82
N SER A 32 13.33 -3.71 -3.99
CA SER A 32 14.36 -3.87 -5.02
C SER A 32 15.74 -3.52 -4.46
N ASP A 33 15.86 -2.40 -3.76
CA ASP A 33 17.14 -1.98 -3.19
C ASP A 33 17.57 -2.88 -2.03
N ALA A 34 16.65 -3.33 -1.18
CA ALA A 34 16.94 -4.30 -0.13
C ALA A 34 17.42 -5.65 -0.70
N ILE A 35 16.83 -6.09 -1.83
CA ILE A 35 17.28 -7.30 -2.55
C ILE A 35 18.70 -7.11 -3.08
N LYS A 36 19.01 -5.98 -3.74
CA LYS A 36 20.36 -5.67 -4.23
C LYS A 36 21.39 -5.64 -3.11
N ALA A 37 21.04 -5.06 -1.96
CA ALA A 37 21.88 -5.01 -0.77
C ALA A 37 21.94 -6.35 0.01
N LYS A 38 21.14 -7.36 -0.38
CA LYS A 38 20.96 -8.63 0.35
C LYS A 38 20.55 -8.44 1.82
N ASP A 39 19.88 -7.34 2.14
CA ASP A 39 19.40 -7.02 3.48
C ASP A 39 18.13 -7.83 3.79
N LYS A 40 18.32 -9.00 4.39
CA LYS A 40 17.22 -9.93 4.71
C LYS A 40 16.19 -9.31 5.64
N THR A 41 16.59 -8.47 6.58
CA THR A 41 15.67 -7.83 7.53
C THR A 41 14.77 -6.86 6.78
N LYS A 42 15.36 -5.98 5.97
CA LYS A 42 14.62 -4.99 5.20
C LYS A 42 13.75 -5.62 4.11
N ILE A 43 14.18 -6.73 3.52
CA ILE A 43 13.35 -7.55 2.62
C ILE A 43 12.09 -8.06 3.34
N GLN A 44 12.21 -8.55 4.58
CA GLN A 44 11.05 -9.04 5.33
C GLN A 44 10.11 -7.89 5.73
N GLU A 45 10.66 -6.76 6.17
CA GLU A 45 9.87 -5.59 6.53
C GLU A 45 9.09 -5.00 5.35
N THR A 46 9.76 -4.81 4.21
CA THR A 46 9.13 -4.29 2.98
C THR A 46 8.04 -5.24 2.48
N LYS A 47 8.27 -6.57 2.50
CA LYS A 47 7.24 -7.56 2.17
C LYS A 47 6.02 -7.50 3.09
N ARG A 48 6.22 -7.32 4.40
CA ARG A 48 5.10 -7.16 5.36
C ARG A 48 4.27 -5.92 5.04
N LYS A 49 4.91 -4.79 4.74
CA LYS A 49 4.21 -3.56 4.35
C LYS A 49 3.45 -3.72 3.03
N LEU A 50 4.08 -4.33 2.01
CA LEU A 50 3.43 -4.60 0.73
C LEU A 50 2.18 -5.47 0.89
N GLU A 51 2.20 -6.46 1.79
CA GLU A 51 1.03 -7.28 2.10
C GLU A 51 -0.09 -6.46 2.75
N LEU A 52 0.23 -5.51 3.64
CA LEU A 52 -0.76 -4.61 4.23
C LEU A 52 -1.40 -3.70 3.17
N TYR A 53 -0.58 -3.08 2.32
CA TYR A 53 -1.08 -2.22 1.24
C TYR A 53 -1.88 -3.00 0.20
N ARG A 54 -1.50 -4.24 -0.10
CA ARG A 54 -2.27 -5.11 -0.99
C ARG A 54 -3.67 -5.38 -0.44
N ARG A 55 -3.79 -5.69 0.85
CA ARG A 55 -5.10 -5.92 1.49
C ARG A 55 -5.96 -4.67 1.44
N GLU A 56 -5.38 -3.52 1.76
CA GLU A 56 -6.07 -2.24 1.66
C GLU A 56 -6.54 -1.95 0.23
N TRP A 57 -5.68 -2.15 -0.77
CA TRP A 57 -6.01 -1.95 -2.18
C TRP A 57 -7.17 -2.83 -2.63
N LEU A 58 -7.18 -4.11 -2.22
CA LEU A 58 -8.28 -5.03 -2.53
C LEU A 58 -9.60 -4.54 -1.90
N MET A 59 -9.58 -4.15 -0.62
CA MET A 59 -10.77 -3.62 0.04
C MET A 59 -11.31 -2.38 -0.67
N LEU A 60 -10.44 -1.43 -1.00
CA LEU A 60 -10.81 -0.20 -1.71
C LEU A 60 -11.35 -0.50 -3.12
N ARG A 61 -10.74 -1.43 -3.86
CA ARG A 61 -11.24 -1.85 -5.17
C ARG A 61 -12.65 -2.44 -5.09
N HIS A 62 -12.89 -3.34 -4.13
CA HIS A 62 -14.22 -3.93 -3.95
C HIS A 62 -15.27 -2.87 -3.58
N GLU A 63 -14.94 -1.91 -2.72
CA GLU A 63 -15.86 -0.82 -2.36
C GLU A 63 -16.16 0.12 -3.54
N THR A 64 -15.16 0.40 -4.39
CA THR A 64 -15.38 1.20 -5.61
C THR A 64 -16.17 0.45 -6.69
N ALA A 65 -15.98 -0.87 -6.82
CA ALA A 65 -16.63 -1.69 -7.84
C ALA A 65 -18.10 -2.03 -7.50
N SER A 66 -18.43 -2.24 -6.23
CA SER A 66 -19.80 -2.60 -5.79
C SER A 66 -20.81 -1.43 -5.81
N ARG A 67 -20.37 -0.22 -6.18
CA ARG A 67 -21.18 1.01 -6.21
C ARG A 67 -21.42 1.57 -7.61
N ASN A 68 -20.88 0.92 -8.65
CA ASN A 68 -21.18 1.19 -10.06
C ASN A 68 -22.12 0.11 -10.60
#